data_AF-A0A554SP56-F1
#
_entry.id   AF-A0A554SP56-F1
#
_cell.length_a   1.000
_cell.length_b   1.000
_cell.length_c   1.000
_cell.angle_alpha   90.00
_cell.angle_beta   90.00
_cell.angle_gamma   90.00
#
_symmetry.space_group_name_H-M   'P 1'
#
loop_
_entity.id
_entity.type
_entity.pdbx_description
1 polymer ?
#
loop_
_entity_poly.entity_id
_entity_poly.type
_entity_poly.pdbx_seq_one_letter_code
_entity_poly.pdbx_strand_id
1 'polypeptide(L)'
;MARGGHNRSGPQPQEGSARSDSRGYSLTALPAEGYQGAIPRYPLPDANEREIEVWEQAWRTPQACAWSMPSERWRISTVAMWVRVKVECEDPKVPPTRLGQLHRFADQIGMTTAGLAEMGWKVAVDELSERRNSKPADDTEAEEPPQRRMRDTDAQS
;
A
#
# COMPACT_ATOMS: atom_id res chain seq x y z
N MET A 1 43.09 21.46 -2.58
CA MET A 1 41.90 21.26 -3.43
C MET A 1 41.17 20.03 -2.92
N ALA A 2 39.99 20.18 -2.31
CA ALA A 2 39.23 19.06 -1.75
C ALA A 2 38.39 18.39 -2.85
N ARG A 3 38.57 17.08 -3.08
CA ARG A 3 37.73 16.26 -3.96
C ARG A 3 36.43 15.93 -3.23
N GLY A 4 35.30 16.31 -3.81
CA GLY A 4 33.96 15.99 -3.32
C GLY A 4 33.74 14.48 -3.27
N GLY A 5 33.46 13.95 -2.08
CA GLY A 5 33.12 12.55 -1.87
C GLY A 5 31.73 12.24 -2.43
N HIS A 6 31.65 11.19 -3.24
CA HIS A 6 30.39 10.67 -3.76
C HIS A 6 29.58 10.02 -2.62
N ASN A 7 28.32 10.43 -2.46
CA ASN A 7 27.42 9.98 -1.38
C ASN A 7 26.87 8.54 -1.56
N ARG A 8 27.58 7.66 -2.27
CA ARG A 8 27.11 6.30 -2.60
C ARG A 8 28.27 5.29 -2.66
N SER A 9 28.87 5.00 -1.52
CA SER A 9 29.76 3.84 -1.36
C SER A 9 29.55 3.21 0.02
N GLY A 10 28.58 2.32 0.10
CA GLY A 10 28.33 1.46 1.26
C GLY A 10 27.72 0.14 0.79
N PRO A 11 28.12 -1.02 1.35
CA PRO A 11 27.46 -2.29 1.08
C PRO A 11 25.97 -2.20 1.45
N GLN A 12 25.09 -2.86 0.68
CA GLN A 12 23.67 -2.86 1.00
C GLN A 12 23.42 -3.40 2.42
N PRO A 13 22.67 -2.69 3.27
CA PRO A 13 22.29 -3.20 4.57
C PRO A 13 21.48 -4.49 4.41
N GLN A 14 21.87 -5.55 5.13
CA GLN A 14 21.15 -6.82 5.09
C GLN A 14 19.78 -6.71 5.78
N GLU A 15 18.79 -7.34 5.15
CA GLU A 15 17.39 -7.39 5.58
C GLU A 15 17.24 -8.19 6.88
N GLY A 16 16.52 -7.59 7.85
CA GLY A 16 16.12 -8.27 9.07
C GLY A 16 16.27 -7.41 10.32
N SER A 17 15.33 -6.49 10.53
CA SER A 17 14.99 -6.13 11.91
C SER A 17 13.49 -6.09 12.09
N ALA A 18 13.02 -7.12 12.77
CA ALA A 18 11.68 -7.23 13.32
C ALA A 18 11.42 -6.03 14.24
N ARG A 19 10.51 -5.14 13.82
CA ARG A 19 9.61 -4.34 14.67
C ARG A 19 8.90 -3.27 13.82
N SER A 20 7.71 -3.60 13.35
CA SER A 20 6.53 -2.72 13.49
C SER A 20 5.32 -3.47 12.95
N ASP A 21 5.00 -4.55 13.66
CA ASP A 21 3.74 -5.26 13.47
C ASP A 21 2.68 -4.58 14.35
N SER A 22 2.05 -3.55 13.80
CA SER A 22 0.70 -3.16 14.21
C SER A 22 0.07 -2.39 13.05
N ARG A 23 -0.86 -3.07 12.35
CA ARG A 23 -1.58 -2.66 11.12
C ARG A 23 -1.04 -3.19 9.77
N GLY A 24 -0.40 -4.36 9.76
CA GLY A 24 -0.55 -5.34 8.67
C GLY A 24 0.16 -5.09 7.33
N TYR A 25 1.03 -4.09 7.21
CA TYR A 25 1.84 -3.90 5.99
C TYR A 25 3.32 -3.82 6.37
N SER A 26 4.14 -4.71 5.80
CA SER A 26 5.58 -4.52 5.77
C SER A 26 5.90 -3.50 4.69
N LEU A 27 6.74 -2.51 4.99
CA LEU A 27 7.24 -1.55 3.99
C LEU A 27 7.90 -2.23 2.77
N THR A 28 8.29 -3.50 2.91
CA THR A 28 8.87 -4.28 1.81
C THR A 28 7.83 -4.75 0.78
N ALA A 29 6.55 -4.87 1.13
CA ALA A 29 5.50 -5.41 0.26
C ALA A 29 4.17 -4.64 0.42
N LEU A 30 3.91 -3.74 -0.52
CA LEU A 30 2.68 -2.96 -0.63
C LEU A 30 1.59 -3.77 -1.36
N PRO A 31 0.32 -3.73 -0.91
CA PRO A 31 -0.79 -4.42 -1.58
C PRO A 31 -1.04 -3.91 -3.00
N ALA A 32 -1.23 -4.80 -3.97
CA ALA A 32 -1.52 -4.44 -5.36
C ALA A 32 -2.87 -3.74 -5.54
N GLU A 33 -3.84 -4.08 -4.69
CA GLU A 33 -5.20 -3.55 -4.70
C GLU A 33 -5.26 -2.08 -4.26
N GLY A 34 -4.15 -1.57 -3.74
CA GLY A 34 -4.01 -0.20 -3.30
C GLY A 34 -4.57 0.06 -1.90
N TYR A 35 -4.53 1.33 -1.52
CA TYR A 35 -4.98 1.75 -0.19
C TYR A 35 -6.52 1.86 -0.11
N GLN A 36 -7.07 1.16 0.88
CA GLN A 36 -8.52 1.09 1.13
C GLN A 36 -8.98 1.93 2.33
N GLY A 37 -8.04 2.60 3.02
CA GLY A 37 -8.37 3.43 4.17
C GLY A 37 -8.98 4.79 3.81
N ALA A 38 -9.23 5.59 4.83
CA ALA A 38 -9.72 6.96 4.65
C ALA A 38 -8.67 7.82 3.95
N ILE A 39 -9.09 8.50 2.89
CA ILE A 39 -8.28 9.48 2.16
C ILE A 39 -8.19 10.74 3.03
N PRO A 40 -6.99 11.22 3.40
CA PRO A 40 -6.86 12.45 4.15
C PRO A 40 -7.30 13.65 3.31
N ARG A 41 -7.75 14.71 3.99
CA ARG A 41 -8.05 15.98 3.35
C ARG A 41 -6.80 16.50 2.62
N TYR A 42 -6.99 17.05 1.42
CA TYR A 42 -5.92 17.69 0.66
C TYR A 42 -5.30 18.84 1.49
N PRO A 43 -3.97 18.83 1.73
CA PRO A 43 -3.36 19.71 2.74
C PRO A 43 -2.96 21.09 2.21
N LEU A 44 -2.84 21.28 0.90
CA LEU A 44 -2.45 22.58 0.32
C LEU A 44 -3.67 23.51 0.21
N PRO A 45 -3.49 24.83 0.40
CA PRO A 45 -4.56 25.79 0.21
C PRO A 45 -4.98 25.89 -1.27
N ASP A 46 -6.18 26.42 -1.48
CA ASP A 46 -6.75 26.76 -2.80
C ASP A 46 -6.74 25.59 -3.79
N ALA A 47 -7.12 24.41 -3.30
CA ALA A 47 -7.21 23.21 -4.13
C ALA A 47 -8.32 23.35 -5.18
N ASN A 48 -8.00 23.09 -6.44
CA ASN A 48 -9.02 23.01 -7.49
C ASN A 48 -9.61 21.59 -7.59
N GLU A 49 -10.76 21.45 -8.27
CA GLU A 49 -11.45 20.16 -8.41
C GLU A 49 -10.55 19.07 -9.01
N ARG A 50 -9.73 19.43 -10.00
CA ARG A 50 -8.81 18.50 -10.65
C ARG A 50 -7.70 18.01 -9.72
N GLU A 51 -7.20 18.87 -8.83
CA GLU A 51 -6.24 18.49 -7.79
C GLU A 51 -6.86 17.52 -6.79
N ILE A 52 -8.13 17.71 -6.42
CA ILE A 52 -8.84 16.79 -5.51
C ILE A 52 -9.02 15.42 -6.18
N GLU A 53 -9.45 15.37 -7.44
CA GLU A 53 -9.58 14.10 -8.18
C GLU A 53 -8.25 13.33 -8.24
N VAL A 54 -7.16 14.02 -8.62
CA VAL A 54 -5.84 13.39 -8.73
C VAL A 54 -5.30 12.98 -7.36
N TRP A 55 -5.60 13.73 -6.31
CA TRP A 55 -5.29 13.35 -4.93
C TRP A 55 -6.01 12.07 -4.51
N GLU A 56 -7.31 11.98 -4.76
CA GLU A 56 -8.08 10.77 -4.44
C GLU A 56 -7.57 9.55 -5.19
N GLN A 57 -7.24 9.71 -6.49
CA GLN A 57 -6.62 8.66 -7.30
C GLN A 57 -5.26 8.23 -6.73
N ALA A 58 -4.41 9.18 -6.34
CA ALA A 58 -3.11 8.87 -5.75
C ALA A 58 -3.26 8.05 -4.46
N TRP A 59 -4.25 8.39 -3.63
CA TRP A 59 -4.55 7.64 -2.40
C TRP A 59 -5.19 6.27 -2.63
N ARG A 60 -5.51 5.87 -3.86
CA ARG A 60 -5.93 4.49 -4.19
C ARG A 60 -4.81 3.64 -4.74
N THR A 61 -3.59 4.16 -4.81
CA THR A 61 -2.43 3.38 -5.26
C THR A 61 -1.85 2.52 -4.13
N PRO A 62 -1.05 1.49 -4.44
CA PRO A 62 -0.27 0.73 -3.45
C PRO A 62 0.63 1.62 -2.57
N GLN A 63 1.22 2.66 -3.15
CA GLN A 63 2.13 3.59 -2.49
C GLN A 63 1.45 4.31 -1.31
N ALA A 64 0.15 4.58 -1.43
CA ALA A 64 -0.63 5.20 -0.36
C ALA A 64 -0.71 4.36 0.91
N CYS A 65 -0.57 3.02 0.81
CA CYS A 65 -0.43 2.17 1.99
C CYS A 65 0.81 2.57 2.80
N ALA A 66 1.95 2.83 2.13
CA ALA A 66 3.16 3.35 2.78
C ALA A 66 2.92 4.74 3.38
N TRP A 67 2.37 5.68 2.60
CA TRP A 67 2.16 7.07 3.06
C TRP A 67 1.24 7.16 4.29
N SER A 68 0.30 6.21 4.45
CA SER A 68 -0.61 6.14 5.60
C SER A 68 0.08 5.76 6.91
N MET A 69 1.24 5.10 6.85
CA MET A 69 1.95 4.59 8.02
C MET A 69 2.49 5.74 8.87
N PRO A 70 2.45 5.63 10.22
CA PRO A 70 2.98 6.65 11.11
C PRO A 70 4.40 7.14 10.79
N SER A 71 5.28 6.23 10.37
CA SER A 71 6.67 6.53 10.01
C SER A 71 6.83 7.32 8.71
N GLU A 72 5.85 7.26 7.80
CA GLU A 72 5.92 7.87 6.47
C GLU A 72 4.95 9.05 6.29
N ARG A 73 4.11 9.35 7.29
CA ARG A 73 3.14 10.45 7.25
C ARG A 73 3.74 11.81 6.91
N TRP A 74 5.03 12.01 7.17
CA TRP A 74 5.74 13.25 6.81
C TRP A 74 5.80 13.48 5.29
N ARG A 75 5.57 12.47 4.45
CA ARG A 75 5.53 12.58 2.98
C ARG A 75 4.25 13.20 2.43
N ILE A 76 3.18 13.27 3.21
CA ILE A 76 1.85 13.71 2.74
C ILE A 76 1.92 15.07 2.04
N SER A 77 2.71 16.01 2.57
CA SER A 77 2.92 17.32 1.92
C SER A 77 3.61 17.21 0.55
N THR A 78 4.60 16.32 0.42
CA THR A 78 5.29 16.05 -0.86
C THR A 78 4.36 15.38 -1.87
N VAL A 79 3.49 14.47 -1.43
CA VAL A 79 2.44 13.88 -2.28
C VAL A 79 1.51 14.96 -2.79
N ALA A 80 1.11 15.93 -1.95
CA ALA A 80 0.22 17.00 -2.36
C ALA A 80 0.88 17.95 -3.36
N MET A 81 2.17 18.27 -3.17
CA MET A 81 2.97 19.04 -4.13
C MET A 81 3.11 18.29 -5.46
N TRP A 82 3.31 16.97 -5.43
CA TRP A 82 3.33 16.14 -6.63
C TRP A 82 2.00 16.23 -7.39
N VAL A 83 0.87 16.13 -6.69
CA VAL A 83 -0.47 16.27 -7.30
C VAL A 83 -0.64 17.62 -7.98
N ARG A 84 -0.32 18.72 -7.30
CA ARG A 84 -0.40 20.08 -7.86
C ARG A 84 0.43 20.22 -9.13
N VAL A 85 1.70 19.80 -9.06
CA VAL A 85 2.60 19.85 -10.22
C VAL A 85 2.12 18.92 -11.35
N LYS A 86 1.57 17.75 -11.02
CA LYS A 86 1.01 16.82 -12.01
C LYS A 86 -0.15 17.46 -12.77
N VAL A 87 -1.07 18.10 -12.05
CA VAL A 87 -2.23 18.79 -12.65
C VAL A 87 -1.78 19.96 -13.52
N GLU A 88 -0.83 20.77 -13.05
CA GLU A 88 -0.29 21.86 -13.87
C GLU A 88 0.38 21.37 -15.16
N CYS A 89 1.04 20.21 -15.11
CA CYS A 89 1.64 19.60 -16.28
C CYS A 89 0.62 19.05 -17.30
N GLU A 90 -0.69 19.04 -16.99
CA GLU A 90 -1.73 18.73 -17.97
C GLU A 90 -1.92 19.88 -18.99
N ASP A 91 -1.43 21.10 -18.70
CA ASP A 91 -1.35 22.19 -19.67
C ASP A 91 -0.17 21.96 -20.64
N PRO A 92 -0.42 21.82 -21.96
CA PRO A 92 0.65 21.61 -22.95
C PRO A 92 1.64 22.77 -23.06
N LYS A 93 1.34 23.94 -22.49
CA LYS A 93 2.23 25.12 -22.49
C LYS A 93 3.20 25.15 -21.31
N VAL A 94 3.13 24.19 -20.40
CA VAL A 94 4.00 24.13 -19.23
C VAL A 94 5.48 24.05 -19.65
N PRO A 95 6.40 24.77 -18.98
CA PRO A 95 7.82 24.68 -19.31
C PRO A 95 8.39 23.28 -18.97
N PRO A 96 9.34 22.75 -19.76
CA PRO A 96 9.97 21.45 -19.50
C PRO A 96 10.61 21.30 -18.10
N THR A 97 11.02 22.41 -17.49
CA THR A 97 11.53 22.43 -16.10
C THR A 97 10.50 21.91 -15.11
N ARG A 98 9.21 22.10 -15.36
CA ARG A 98 8.11 21.58 -14.52
C ARG A 98 8.01 20.06 -14.59
N LEU A 99 8.25 19.47 -15.77
CA LEU A 99 8.30 18.01 -15.94
C LEU A 99 9.46 17.38 -15.15
N GLY A 100 10.61 18.05 -15.11
CA GLY A 100 11.72 17.65 -14.24
C GLY A 100 11.35 17.70 -12.75
N GLN A 101 10.64 18.75 -12.31
CA GLN A 101 10.14 18.85 -10.94
C GLN A 101 9.11 17.75 -10.61
N LEU A 102 8.22 17.42 -11.55
CA LEU A 102 7.24 16.35 -11.42
C LEU A 102 7.93 15.00 -11.18
N HIS A 103 8.93 14.66 -11.98
CA HIS A 103 9.69 13.41 -11.83
C HIS A 103 10.40 13.34 -10.47
N ARG A 104 11.04 14.42 -10.03
CA ARG A 104 11.73 14.46 -8.73
C ARG A 104 10.78 14.21 -7.56
N PHE A 105 9.59 14.83 -7.59
CA PHE A 105 8.59 14.55 -6.57
C PHE A 105 8.09 13.10 -6.66
N ALA A 106 7.86 12.59 -7.89
CA ALA A 106 7.43 11.21 -8.10
C ALA A 106 8.42 10.19 -7.50
N ASP A 107 9.72 10.41 -7.68
CA ASP A 107 10.77 9.59 -7.05
C ASP A 107 10.68 9.62 -5.52
N GLN A 108 10.55 10.83 -4.95
CA GLN A 108 10.49 11.02 -3.49
C GLN A 108 9.28 10.38 -2.82
N ILE A 109 8.21 10.08 -3.56
CA ILE A 109 7.01 9.46 -3.00
C ILE A 109 6.80 8.01 -3.48
N GLY A 110 7.75 7.45 -4.24
CA GLY A 110 7.71 6.05 -4.67
C GLY A 110 6.77 5.78 -5.84
N MET A 111 6.47 6.81 -6.63
CA MET A 111 5.65 6.68 -7.85
C MET A 111 6.47 6.25 -9.07
N THR A 112 7.79 6.10 -8.92
CA THR A 112 8.71 5.60 -9.95
C THR A 112 9.35 4.29 -9.51
N THR A 113 9.84 3.51 -10.47
CA THR A 113 10.59 2.28 -10.18
C THR A 113 11.86 2.54 -9.39
N ALA A 114 12.54 3.67 -9.65
CA ALA A 114 13.72 4.11 -8.90
C ALA A 114 13.35 4.48 -7.46
N GLY A 115 12.27 5.24 -7.26
CA GLY A 115 11.79 5.62 -5.92
C GLY A 115 11.35 4.41 -5.10
N LEU A 116 10.63 3.46 -5.71
CA LEU A 116 10.29 2.19 -5.07
C LEU A 116 11.53 1.43 -4.61
N ALA A 117 12.53 1.28 -5.48
CA ALA A 117 13.77 0.59 -5.16
C ALA A 117 14.58 1.30 -4.06
N GLU A 118 14.67 2.63 -4.08
CA GLU A 118 15.40 3.41 -3.08
C GLU A 118 14.80 3.26 -1.67
N MET A 119 13.48 3.17 -1.58
CA MET A 119 12.78 2.98 -0.30
C MET A 119 12.62 1.52 0.11
N GLY A 120 13.07 0.58 -0.73
CA GLY A 120 12.90 -0.86 -0.51
C GLY A 120 11.43 -1.31 -0.61
N TRP A 121 10.56 -0.53 -1.26
CA TRP A 121 9.16 -0.85 -1.44
C TRP A 121 8.99 -1.75 -2.66
N LYS A 122 8.24 -2.84 -2.51
CA LYS A 122 7.80 -3.69 -3.63
C LYS A 122 6.29 -3.69 -3.65
N VAL A 123 5.67 -3.58 -4.82
CA VAL A 123 4.24 -3.86 -4.94
C VAL A 123 4.10 -5.37 -5.06
N ALA A 124 3.32 -5.98 -4.16
CA ALA A 124 3.05 -7.40 -4.19
C ALA A 124 2.38 -7.77 -5.53
N VAL A 125 2.73 -8.94 -6.08
CA VAL A 125 1.93 -9.53 -7.16
C VAL A 125 0.66 -10.09 -6.51
N ASP A 126 -0.49 -9.84 -7.13
CA ASP A 126 -1.80 -10.24 -6.60
C ASP A 126 -2.01 -11.76 -6.65
N GLU A 127 -1.37 -12.48 -5.73
CA GLU A 127 -1.56 -13.91 -5.48
C GLU A 127 -2.70 -14.15 -4.44
N LEU A 128 -3.25 -13.06 -3.85
CA LEU A 128 -4.22 -13.11 -2.76
C LEU A 128 -5.67 -12.99 -3.24
N SER A 129 -5.94 -12.35 -4.39
CA SER A 129 -7.25 -12.44 -5.06
C SER A 129 -7.62 -13.87 -5.43
N GLU A 130 -6.64 -14.69 -5.85
CA GLU A 130 -6.84 -16.10 -6.16
C GLU A 130 -7.17 -16.93 -4.91
N ARG A 131 -6.54 -16.61 -3.77
CA ARG A 131 -6.81 -17.26 -2.47
C ARG A 131 -8.13 -16.85 -1.82
N ARG A 132 -8.65 -15.65 -2.11
CA ARG A 132 -9.94 -15.17 -1.60
C ARG A 132 -11.12 -15.72 -2.41
N ASN A 133 -10.93 -15.89 -3.72
CA ASN A 133 -11.90 -16.59 -4.58
C ASN A 133 -11.90 -18.11 -4.36
N SER A 134 -10.87 -18.66 -3.71
CA SER A 134 -10.84 -20.05 -3.25
C SER A 134 -11.09 -20.14 -1.74
N LYS A 135 -12.35 -19.93 -1.33
CA LYS A 135 -12.87 -20.61 -0.13
C LYS A 135 -13.83 -21.74 -0.55
N PRO A 136 -13.80 -22.88 0.16
CA PRO A 136 -14.09 -24.19 -0.37
C PRO A 136 -15.60 -24.36 -0.58
N ALA A 137 -15.96 -24.90 -1.74
CA ALA A 137 -17.22 -25.59 -1.89
C ALA A 137 -17.02 -27.01 -1.35
N ASP A 138 -17.96 -27.38 -0.48
CA ASP A 138 -18.32 -28.73 -0.07
C ASP A 138 -17.48 -29.40 1.03
N ASP A 139 -18.05 -29.37 2.24
CA ASP A 139 -18.21 -30.52 3.12
C ASP A 139 -19.38 -30.18 4.06
N THR A 140 -20.60 -30.19 3.51
CA THR A 140 -21.81 -30.40 4.32
C THR A 140 -22.24 -31.84 4.11
N GLU A 141 -21.45 -32.76 4.65
CA GLU A 141 -21.91 -34.13 4.85
C GLU A 141 -22.78 -34.14 6.12
N ALA A 142 -24.06 -34.44 5.93
CA ALA A 142 -25.04 -34.54 6.99
C ALA A 142 -24.67 -35.70 7.93
N GLU A 143 -24.15 -35.39 9.12
CA GLU A 143 -24.10 -36.34 10.23
C GLU A 143 -25.52 -36.54 10.78
N GLU A 144 -26.15 -37.66 10.42
CA GLU A 144 -27.29 -38.21 11.17
C GLU A 144 -26.83 -38.58 12.60
N PRO A 145 -27.55 -38.17 13.66
CA PRO A 145 -27.17 -38.52 15.02
C PRO A 145 -27.45 -40.00 15.32
N PRO A 146 -26.54 -40.75 15.98
CA PRO A 146 -26.72 -42.17 16.24
C PRO A 146 -27.83 -42.41 17.28
N GLN A 147 -28.78 -43.28 16.92
CA GLN A 147 -29.86 -43.74 17.79
C GLN A 147 -29.31 -44.39 19.07
N ARG A 148 -29.64 -43.79 20.20
CA ARG A 148 -29.34 -44.27 21.55
C ARG A 148 -30.20 -45.50 21.85
N ARG A 149 -29.64 -46.72 21.72
CA ARG A 149 -30.29 -47.95 22.23
C ARG A 149 -30.40 -47.87 23.76
N MET A 150 -31.59 -47.54 24.22
CA MET A 150 -32.00 -47.68 25.62
C MET A 150 -32.04 -49.18 25.95
N ARG A 151 -31.31 -49.59 27.00
CA ARG A 151 -31.46 -50.94 27.58
C ARG A 151 -32.64 -50.87 28.54
N ASP A 152 -33.74 -51.52 28.20
CA ASP A 152 -34.79 -51.85 29.15
C ASP A 152 -34.20 -52.84 30.18
N THR A 153 -34.08 -52.38 31.42
CA THR A 153 -34.02 -53.25 32.58
C THR A 153 -35.45 -53.60 32.98
N ASP A 154 -35.93 -54.75 32.52
CA ASP A 154 -37.12 -55.37 33.08
C ASP A 154 -36.79 -55.98 34.45
N ALA A 155 -37.40 -55.44 35.49
CA ALA A 155 -37.54 -56.07 36.79
C ALA A 155 -38.73 -57.05 36.72
N GLN A 156 -38.48 -58.33 36.98
CA GLN A 156 -39.51 -59.33 37.22
C GLN A 156 -39.77 -59.47 38.73
N SER A 157 -41.05 -59.36 39.08
CA SER A 157 -41.81 -60.04 40.15
C SER A 157 -41.39 -59.88 41.61
#